data_AF-Q6T791-F1
#
_entry.id   AF-Q6T791-F1
#
_cell.length_a   1.000
_cell.length_b   1.000
_cell.length_c   1.000
_cell.angle_alpha   90.00
_cell.angle_beta   90.00
_cell.angle_gamma   90.00
#
_symmetry.space_group_name_H-M   'P 1'
#
loop_
_entity.id
_entity.type
_entity.pdbx_description
1 polymer ?
#
loop_
_entity_poly.entity_id
_entity_poly.type
_entity_poly.pdbx_seq_one_letter_code
_entity_poly.pdbx_strand_id
1 'polypeptide(L)' 'METATLVTIFISCSLVSFTGYALYTAFGQPSKELRDPFEEHED' A
#
# COMPACT_ATOMS: atom_id res chain seq x y z
N MET A 1 28.06 -8.95 11.22
CA MET A 1 26.94 -8.18 11.81
C MET A 1 26.47 -7.09 10.86
N GLU A 2 27.37 -6.31 10.26
CA GLU A 2 27.03 -5.19 9.36
C GLU A 2 26.12 -5.58 8.17
N THR A 3 26.42 -6.65 7.43
CA THR A 3 25.59 -7.05 6.27
C THR A 3 24.19 -7.48 6.66
N ALA A 4 24.05 -8.25 7.75
CA ALA A 4 22.75 -8.70 8.22
C ALA A 4 21.90 -7.50 8.67
N THR A 5 22.48 -6.54 9.39
CA THR A 5 21.81 -5.31 9.80
C THR A 5 21.37 -4.48 8.59
N LEU A 6 22.21 -4.32 7.57
CA LEU A 6 21.85 -3.62 6.33
C LEU A 6 20.68 -4.30 5.61
N VAL A 7 20.71 -5.63 5.48
CA VAL A 7 19.62 -6.39 4.87
C VAL A 7 18.33 -6.26 5.68
N THR A 8 18.39 -6.34 7.01
CA THR A 8 17.21 -6.17 7.87
C THR A 8 16.61 -4.77 7.73
N ILE A 9 17.44 -3.72 7.72
CA ILE A 9 16.96 -2.35 7.52
C ILE A 9 16.32 -2.20 6.13
N PHE A 10 16.98 -2.73 5.09
CA PHE A 10 16.46 -2.67 3.73
C PHE A 10 15.09 -3.36 3.60
N ILE A 11 14.95 -4.57 4.13
CA ILE A 11 13.68 -5.32 4.12
C ILE A 11 12.63 -4.56 4.93
N SER A 12 12.98 -4.01 6.10
CA SER A 12 12.06 -3.24 6.93
C SER A 12 11.54 -1.98 6.21
N CYS A 13 12.44 -1.21 5.60
CA CYS A 13 12.07 -0.04 4.79
C CYS A 13 11.21 -0.42 3.58
N SER A 14 11.54 -1.54 2.92
CA SER A 14 10.75 -2.06 1.80
C SER A 14 9.34 -2.44 2.22
N LEU A 15 9.19 -3.10 3.38
CA LEU A 15 7.88 -3.44 3.94
C LEU A 15 7.06 -2.19 4.23
N VAL A 16 7.63 -1.21 4.96
CA VAL A 16 6.92 0.04 5.30
C VAL A 16 6.51 0.80 4.04
N SER A 17 7.41 0.86 3.04
CA SER A 17 7.13 1.53 1.77
C SER A 17 5.99 0.83 1.01
N PHE A 18 6.02 -0.50 0.95
CA PHE A 18 4.97 -1.27 0.28
C PHE A 18 3.63 -1.13 0.99
N THR A 19 3.61 -1.22 2.32
CA THR A 19 2.39 -1.00 3.11
C THR A 19 1.85 0.42 2.93
N GLY A 20 2.71 1.44 2.96
CA GLY A 20 2.31 2.82 2.70
C GLY A 20 1.77 3.03 1.30
N TYR A 21 2.40 2.43 0.29
CA TYR A 21 1.93 2.47 -1.09
C TYR A 21 0.57 1.80 -1.25
N ALA A 22 0.38 0.62 -0.66
CA ALA A 22 -0.91 -0.09 -0.70
C ALA A 22 -2.03 0.75 -0.05
N LEU A 23 -1.77 1.39 1.09
CA LEU A 23 -2.73 2.30 1.72
C LEU A 23 -3.03 3.51 0.85
N TYR A 24 -2.02 4.13 0.25
CA TYR A 24 -2.22 5.27 -0.67
C TYR A 24 -3.04 4.89 -1.90
N THR A 25 -2.79 3.72 -2.49
CA THR A 25 -3.58 3.24 -3.63
C THR A 25 -5.02 2.90 -3.22
N ALA A 26 -5.21 2.22 -2.08
CA ALA A 26 -6.52 1.75 -1.65
C ALA A 26 -7.43 2.86 -1.11
N PHE A 27 -6.87 3.89 -0.47
CA PHE A 27 -7.64 4.92 0.23
C PHE A 27 -7.29 6.37 -0.17
N GLY A 28 -6.23 6.57 -0.95
CA GLY A 28 -5.78 7.90 -1.40
C GLY A 28 -6.46 8.34 -2.70
N GLN A 29 -5.82 9.28 -3.41
CA GLN A 29 -6.36 9.78 -4.68
C GLN A 29 -6.68 8.67 -5.71
N PRO A 30 -5.84 7.62 -5.88
CA PRO A 30 -6.10 6.55 -6.85
C PRO A 30 -7.37 5.73 -6.52
N SER A 31 -7.85 5.74 -5.28
CA SER A 31 -9.02 4.95 -4.91
C SER A 31 -10.30 5.42 -5.61
N LYS A 32 -10.34 6.67 -6.08
CA LYS A 32 -11.48 7.23 -6.82
C LYS A 32 -11.67 6.62 -8.20
N GLU A 33 -10.64 5.98 -8.75
CA GLU A 33 -10.72 5.24 -10.01
C GLU A 33 -11.18 3.79 -9.80
N LEU A 34 -11.32 3.34 -8.54
CA LEU A 34 -11.85 2.03 -8.21
C LEU A 34 -13.38 2.07 -8.35
N ARG A 35 -13.93 1.14 -9.13
CA ARG A 35 -15.38 0.98 -9.29
C ARG A 35 -16.04 0.75 -7.92
N ASP A 36 -17.09 1.51 -7.64
CA ASP A 36 -17.92 1.27 -6.47
C ASP A 36 -18.75 -0.02 -6.68
N PRO A 37 -18.59 -1.05 -5.84
CA PRO A 37 -19.34 -2.29 -5.98
C PRO A 37 -20.84 -2.17 -5.63
N PHE A 38 -21.29 -1.05 -5.06
CA PHE A 38 -22.68 -0.83 -4.66
C PHE A 38 -23.45 0.15 -5.53
N GLU A 39 -22.81 0.76 -6.54
CA GLU A 39 -23.42 1.75 -7.43
C GLU A 39 -24.62 1.20 -8.21
N GLU A 40 -24.63 -0.11 -8.52
CA GLU A 40 -25.75 -0.80 -9.18
C GLU A 40 -26.96 -1.09 -8.24
N HIS A 41 -26.86 -0.72 -6.95
CA HIS A 41 -27.88 -1.00 -5.93
C HIS A 41 -28.54 0.28 -5.37
N GLU A 42 -28.29 1.45 -5.96
CA GLU A 42 -28.84 2.74 -5.52
C GLU A 42 -30.27 3.04 -6.06
N ASP A 43 -30.87 2.12 -6.83
CA ASP A 43 -32.20 2.24 -7.46
C ASP A 43 -33.37 1.61 -6.66
#